data_AF-A0A7K2MQ17-F1
#
_entry.id   AF-A0A7K2MQ17-F1
#
_cell.length_a   1.000
_cell.length_b   1.000
_cell.length_c   1.000
_cell.angle_alpha   90.00
_cell.angle_beta   90.00
_cell.angle_gamma   90.00
#
_symmetry.space_group_name_H-M   'P 1'
#
loop_
_entity.id
_entity.type
_entity.pdbx_description
1 polymer ?
#
loop_
_entity_poly.entity_id
_entity_poly.type
_entity_poly.pdbx_seq_one_letter_code
_entity_poly.pdbx_strand_id
1 'polypeptide(L)'
;MSDNPDAARADLWNTIDDLWKWLEADQPVRGREGLLLRMLKLSEEVGEVAEAVIGATGQNPRKGVTHTWDDVQAELCDVAITALVALRTLTPEAREVFGRHLARVAGRSQGG
;
A
#
# COMPACT_ATOMS: atom_id res chain seq x y z
N MET A 1 -5.07 -2.00 28.92
CA MET A 1 -4.84 -0.89 27.98
C MET A 1 -5.74 -1.18 26.79
N SER A 2 -6.84 -0.47 26.64
CA SER A 2 -7.76 -0.73 25.53
C SER A 2 -7.18 -0.11 24.26
N ASP A 3 -6.87 -0.93 23.25
CA ASP A 3 -6.50 -0.42 21.93
C ASP A 3 -7.64 0.42 21.38
N ASN A 4 -7.40 1.72 21.21
CA ASN A 4 -8.35 2.63 20.59
C ASN A 4 -8.17 2.55 19.07
N PRO A 5 -9.11 1.95 18.32
CA PRO A 5 -8.97 1.78 16.87
C PRO A 5 -8.93 3.12 16.12
N ASP A 6 -9.47 4.18 16.70
CA ASP A 6 -9.38 5.52 16.11
C ASP A 6 -8.01 6.16 16.30
N ALA A 7 -7.31 5.84 17.39
CA ALA A 7 -5.93 6.23 17.60
C ALA A 7 -5.01 5.49 16.62
N ALA A 8 -5.19 4.18 16.44
CA ALA A 8 -4.43 3.39 15.46
C ALA A 8 -4.65 3.88 14.01
N ARG A 9 -5.87 4.28 13.66
CA ARG A 9 -6.15 4.90 12.35
C ARG A 9 -5.50 6.27 12.20
N ALA A 10 -5.51 7.09 13.26
CA ALA A 10 -4.83 8.38 13.23
C ALA A 10 -3.31 8.20 13.07
N ASP A 11 -2.73 7.22 13.73
CA ASP A 11 -1.32 6.85 13.65
C ASP A 11 -0.91 6.41 12.23
N LEU A 12 -1.74 5.59 11.58
CA LEU A 12 -1.56 5.20 10.17
C LEU A 12 -1.47 6.43 9.26
N TRP A 13 -2.45 7.34 9.31
CA TRP A 13 -2.48 8.48 8.38
C TRP A 13 -1.37 9.49 8.65
N ASN A 14 -0.99 9.68 9.92
CA ASN A 14 0.18 10.50 10.26
C ASN A 14 1.46 9.89 9.65
N THR A 15 1.62 8.57 9.74
CA THR A 15 2.76 7.87 9.15
C THR A 15 2.77 7.98 7.63
N ILE A 16 1.61 7.80 6.97
CA ILE A 16 1.49 7.98 5.51
C ILE A 16 1.82 9.42 5.09
N ASP A 17 1.39 10.42 5.85
CA ASP A 17 1.73 11.82 5.59
C ASP A 17 3.23 12.07 5.72
N ASP A 18 3.88 11.48 6.72
CA ASP A 18 5.32 11.65 6.93
C ASP A 18 6.15 10.93 5.86
N LEU A 19 5.75 9.72 5.44
CA LEU A 19 6.33 9.03 4.29
C LEU A 19 6.17 9.85 3.01
N TRP A 20 4.98 10.39 2.76
CA TRP A 20 4.72 11.25 1.61
C TRP A 20 5.60 12.52 1.64
N LYS A 21 5.70 13.21 2.78
CA LYS A 21 6.57 14.40 2.92
C LYS A 21 8.03 14.07 2.63
N TRP A 22 8.55 12.99 3.21
CA TRP A 22 9.93 12.54 2.98
C TRP A 22 10.18 12.28 1.50
N LEU A 23 9.25 11.58 0.85
CA LEU A 23 9.29 11.27 -0.57
C LEU A 23 9.21 12.51 -1.48
N GLU A 24 8.38 13.51 -1.15
CA GLU A 24 8.28 14.75 -1.93
C GLU A 24 9.49 15.67 -1.75
N ALA A 25 10.15 15.62 -0.60
CA ALA A 25 11.35 16.40 -0.32
C ALA A 25 12.53 15.97 -1.20
N ASP A 26 12.65 14.67 -1.47
CA ASP A 26 13.78 14.07 -2.18
C ASP A 26 13.52 13.85 -3.69
N GLN A 27 12.29 14.10 -4.18
CA GLN A 27 11.98 13.84 -5.58
C GLN A 27 12.41 14.97 -6.55
N PRO A 28 13.17 14.63 -7.61
CA PRO A 28 13.55 15.58 -8.65
C PRO A 28 12.39 15.92 -9.60
N VAL A 29 11.36 15.06 -9.66
CA VAL A 29 10.19 15.16 -10.55
C VAL A 29 8.94 15.42 -9.72
N ARG A 30 8.10 16.39 -10.09
CA ARG A 30 6.94 16.82 -9.29
C ARG A 30 5.65 16.89 -10.11
N GLY A 31 4.54 17.11 -9.42
CA GLY A 31 3.23 17.29 -10.05
C GLY A 31 2.77 16.02 -10.76
N ARG A 32 2.27 16.15 -12.00
CA ARG A 32 1.66 15.04 -12.73
C ARG A 32 2.63 13.87 -12.97
N GLU A 33 3.88 14.15 -13.29
CA GLU A 33 4.88 13.11 -13.54
C GLU A 33 5.22 12.35 -12.26
N GLY A 34 5.38 13.05 -11.13
CA GLY A 34 5.57 12.42 -9.81
C GLY A 34 4.41 11.48 -9.46
N LEU A 35 3.17 11.91 -9.70
CA LEU A 35 1.98 11.06 -9.55
C LEU A 35 2.03 9.81 -10.43
N LEU A 36 2.40 9.95 -11.72
CA LEU A 36 2.53 8.80 -12.62
C LEU A 36 3.60 7.82 -12.14
N LEU A 37 4.73 8.32 -11.63
CA LEU A 37 5.77 7.47 -11.04
C LEU A 37 5.27 6.70 -9.82
N ARG A 38 4.38 7.29 -8.99
CA ARG A 38 3.73 6.54 -7.89
C ARG A 38 2.84 5.40 -8.40
N MET A 39 2.13 5.60 -9.50
CA MET A 39 1.32 4.53 -10.12
C MET A 39 2.21 3.40 -10.67
N LEU A 40 3.39 3.75 -11.21
CA LEU A 40 4.36 2.75 -11.67
C LEU A 40 4.95 1.97 -10.51
N LYS A 41 5.35 2.65 -9.41
CA LYS A 41 5.84 1.96 -8.20
C LYS A 41 4.80 1.00 -7.64
N LEU A 42 3.52 1.38 -7.62
CA LEU A 42 2.45 0.45 -7.22
C LEU A 42 2.42 -0.83 -8.08
N SER A 43 2.69 -0.74 -9.38
CA SER A 43 2.74 -1.92 -10.25
C SER A 43 3.96 -2.80 -9.98
N GLU A 44 5.08 -2.19 -9.57
CA GLU A 44 6.31 -2.87 -9.14
C GLU A 44 6.04 -3.71 -7.89
N GLU A 45 5.44 -3.13 -6.84
CA GLU A 45 5.09 -3.84 -5.59
C GLU A 45 4.17 -5.04 -5.85
N VAL A 46 3.21 -4.91 -6.76
CA VAL A 46 2.34 -6.04 -7.15
C VAL A 46 3.14 -7.16 -7.84
N GLY A 47 4.19 -6.80 -8.59
CA GLY A 47 5.13 -7.75 -9.16
C GLY A 47 5.95 -8.48 -8.10
N GLU A 48 6.38 -7.78 -7.05
CA GLU A 48 7.13 -8.35 -5.92
C GLU A 48 6.26 -9.33 -5.12
N VAL A 49 4.97 -9.00 -4.88
CA VAL A 49 4.00 -9.98 -4.34
C VAL A 49 3.94 -11.25 -5.19
N ALA A 50 3.89 -11.11 -6.52
CA ALA A 50 3.85 -12.27 -7.40
C ALA A 50 5.14 -13.10 -7.33
N GLU A 51 6.31 -12.44 -7.26
CA GLU A 51 7.60 -13.11 -7.07
C GLU A 51 7.67 -13.84 -5.73
N ALA A 52 7.24 -13.21 -4.64
CA ALA A 52 7.19 -13.81 -3.32
C ALA A 52 6.27 -15.04 -3.29
N VAL A 53 5.08 -14.97 -3.91
CA VAL A 53 4.17 -16.12 -4.01
C VAL A 53 4.78 -17.26 -4.80
N ILE A 54 5.39 -16.98 -5.97
CA ILE A 54 6.09 -18.01 -6.77
C ILE A 54 7.21 -18.65 -5.96
N GLY A 55 7.96 -17.84 -5.21
CA GLY A 55 9.03 -18.30 -4.33
C GLY A 55 8.53 -19.14 -3.14
N ALA A 56 7.43 -18.76 -2.51
CA ALA A 56 6.86 -19.46 -1.36
C ALA A 56 6.19 -20.78 -1.74
N THR A 57 5.62 -20.84 -2.94
CA THR A 57 4.98 -22.05 -3.49
C THR A 57 5.94 -22.97 -4.24
N GLY A 58 7.21 -22.56 -4.39
CA GLY A 58 8.25 -23.33 -5.07
C GLY A 58 7.99 -23.55 -6.56
N GLN A 59 7.18 -22.71 -7.20
CA GLN A 59 6.73 -22.93 -8.58
C GLN A 59 7.81 -22.64 -9.62
N ASN A 60 8.95 -22.07 -9.22
CA ASN A 60 10.12 -21.92 -10.08
C ASN A 60 10.97 -23.20 -10.07
N PRO A 61 10.95 -24.02 -11.14
CA PRO A 61 11.64 -25.32 -11.15
C PRO A 61 13.17 -25.20 -11.05
N ARG A 62 13.73 -24.01 -11.33
CA ARG A 62 15.17 -23.75 -11.25
C ARG A 62 15.65 -23.36 -9.86
N LYS A 63 14.76 -22.86 -9.00
CA LYS A 63 15.13 -22.30 -7.68
C LYS A 63 14.47 -23.01 -6.49
N GLY A 64 13.38 -23.76 -6.71
CA GLY A 64 12.63 -24.36 -5.60
C GLY A 64 11.96 -23.29 -4.72
N VAL A 65 11.83 -23.57 -3.42
CA VAL A 65 11.28 -22.60 -2.45
C VAL A 65 12.35 -21.57 -2.09
N THR A 66 12.07 -20.29 -2.33
CA THR A 66 12.99 -19.17 -2.07
C THR A 66 12.44 -18.13 -1.11
N HIS A 67 11.14 -18.13 -0.90
CA HIS A 67 10.43 -17.19 -0.03
C HIS A 67 9.55 -17.97 0.95
N THR A 68 9.06 -17.26 1.95
CA THR A 68 8.10 -17.72 2.94
C THR A 68 6.76 -17.00 2.72
N TRP A 69 5.71 -17.46 3.40
CA TRP A 69 4.44 -16.73 3.43
C TRP A 69 4.53 -15.44 4.25
N ASP A 70 5.55 -15.26 5.08
CA ASP A 70 5.81 -13.99 5.76
C ASP A 70 6.37 -12.95 4.80
N ASP A 71 7.19 -13.36 3.82
CA ASP A 71 7.63 -12.47 2.74
C ASP A 71 6.43 -12.00 1.91
N VAL A 72 5.49 -12.90 1.58
CA VAL A 72 4.25 -12.52 0.89
C VAL A 72 3.42 -11.50 1.69
N GLN A 73 3.36 -11.65 3.01
CA GLN A 73 2.67 -10.67 3.87
C GLN A 73 3.36 -9.30 3.85
N ALA A 74 4.70 -9.27 3.88
CA ALA A 74 5.48 -8.05 3.78
C ALA A 74 5.21 -7.33 2.45
N GLU A 75 5.29 -8.04 1.32
CA GLU A 75 5.03 -7.44 0.00
C GLU A 75 3.59 -6.91 -0.13
N LEU A 76 2.60 -7.59 0.48
CA LEU A 76 1.22 -7.08 0.52
C LEU A 76 1.09 -5.81 1.36
N CYS A 77 1.86 -5.68 2.45
CA CYS A 77 1.94 -4.45 3.22
C CYS A 77 2.57 -3.32 2.39
N ASP A 78 3.60 -3.60 1.61
CA ASP A 78 4.27 -2.61 0.75
C ASP A 78 3.35 -2.13 -0.38
N VAL A 79 2.55 -3.01 -0.99
CA VAL A 79 1.45 -2.63 -1.90
C VAL A 79 0.46 -1.68 -1.22
N ALA A 80 0.00 -2.02 -0.01
CA ALA A 80 -0.98 -1.22 0.72
C ALA A 80 -0.43 0.17 1.07
N ILE A 81 0.79 0.24 1.59
CA ILE A 81 1.47 1.50 1.94
C ILE A 81 1.69 2.34 0.67
N THR A 82 2.20 1.75 -0.40
CA THR A 82 2.45 2.43 -1.68
C THR A 82 1.15 2.97 -2.29
N ALA A 83 0.05 2.22 -2.22
CA ALA A 83 -1.26 2.69 -2.67
C ALA A 83 -1.79 3.87 -1.84
N LEU A 84 -1.60 3.84 -0.51
CA LEU A 84 -2.02 4.94 0.37
C LEU A 84 -1.18 6.21 0.14
N VAL A 85 0.14 6.08 -0.03
CA VAL A 85 1.02 7.20 -0.40
C VAL A 85 0.63 7.76 -1.77
N ALA A 86 0.36 6.89 -2.75
CA ALA A 86 -0.07 7.32 -4.08
C ALA A 86 -1.40 8.08 -4.05
N LEU A 87 -2.36 7.63 -3.22
CA LEU A 87 -3.61 8.35 -2.97
C LEU A 87 -3.34 9.72 -2.32
N ARG A 88 -2.39 9.79 -1.38
CA ARG A 88 -1.99 11.04 -0.73
C ARG A 88 -1.28 12.02 -1.67
N THR A 89 -0.53 11.52 -2.65
CA THR A 89 0.03 12.33 -3.74
C THR A 89 -1.08 12.87 -4.65
N LEU A 90 -2.14 12.09 -4.89
CA LEU A 90 -3.26 12.50 -5.73
C LEU A 90 -4.17 13.56 -5.07
N THR A 91 -4.38 13.47 -3.76
CA THR A 91 -5.29 14.35 -3.01
C THR A 91 -4.84 14.51 -1.56
N PRO A 92 -4.89 15.73 -0.99
CA PRO A 92 -4.63 15.93 0.43
C PRO A 92 -5.72 15.33 1.33
N GLU A 93 -6.92 15.09 0.82
CA GLU A 93 -8.06 14.46 1.53
C GLU A 93 -8.04 12.92 1.45
N ALA A 94 -6.86 12.31 1.29
CA ALA A 94 -6.69 10.87 1.09
C ALA A 94 -7.38 10.04 2.19
N ARG A 95 -7.29 10.49 3.45
CA ARG A 95 -7.93 9.86 4.59
C ARG A 95 -9.43 9.75 4.43
N GLU A 96 -10.09 10.85 4.11
CA GLU A 96 -11.54 10.91 3.95
C GLU A 96 -11.97 10.16 2.69
N VAL A 97 -11.21 10.25 1.59
CA VAL A 97 -11.48 9.51 0.35
C VAL A 97 -11.44 8.01 0.59
N PHE A 98 -10.37 7.50 1.20
CA PHE A 98 -10.24 6.10 1.54
C PHE A 98 -11.33 5.63 2.51
N GLY A 99 -11.54 6.38 3.60
CA GLY A 99 -12.55 6.03 4.61
C GLY A 99 -13.97 5.95 4.03
N ARG A 100 -14.38 6.92 3.20
CA ARG A 100 -15.68 6.88 2.51
C ARG A 100 -15.79 5.71 1.54
N HIS A 101 -14.71 5.40 0.81
CA HIS A 101 -14.71 4.28 -0.13
C HIS A 101 -14.81 2.93 0.62
N LEU A 102 -14.03 2.75 1.67
CA LEU A 102 -14.04 1.56 2.50
C LEU A 102 -15.41 1.31 3.14
N ALA A 103 -16.02 2.35 3.74
CA ALA A 103 -17.36 2.25 4.31
C ALA A 103 -18.41 1.84 3.27
N ARG A 104 -18.31 2.35 2.05
CA ARG A 104 -19.19 1.97 0.93
C ARG A 104 -19.02 0.50 0.55
N VAL A 105 -17.80 0.00 0.47
CA VAL A 105 -17.52 -1.41 0.16
C VAL A 105 -18.04 -2.33 1.26
N ALA A 106 -17.78 -1.98 2.53
CA ALA A 106 -18.27 -2.73 3.69
C ALA A 106 -19.80 -2.78 3.76
N GLY A 107 -20.48 -1.67 3.44
CA GLY A 107 -21.94 -1.63 3.39
C GLY A 107 -22.55 -2.50 2.29
N ARG A 108 -21.82 -2.75 1.19
CA ARG A 108 -22.26 -3.66 0.11
C ARG A 108 -22.13 -5.13 0.49
N SER A 109 -21.07 -5.49 1.22
CA SER A 109 -20.82 -6.88 1.61
C SER A 109 -21.74 -7.38 2.74
N GLN A 110 -22.40 -6.48 3.46
CA GLN A 110 -23.36 -6.82 4.53
C GLN A 110 -24.84 -6.84 4.09
N GLY A 111 -25.13 -6.46 2.84
CA GLY A 111 -26.49 -6.35 2.30
C GLY A 111 -26.75 -7.17 1.04
N GLY A 112 -25.94 -8.21 0.79
CA GLY A 112 -26.09 -9.16 -0.31
C GLY A 112 -26.53 -10.53 0.15
#